data_AF-A0A951J5H9-F1
#
_entry.id   AF-A0A951J5H9-F1
#
_cell.length_a   1.000
_cell.length_b   1.000
_cell.length_c   1.000
_cell.angle_alpha   90.00
_cell.angle_beta   90.00
_cell.angle_gamma   90.00
#
_symmetry.space_group_name_H-M   'P 1'
#
loop_
_entity.id
_entity.type
_entity.pdbx_description
1 polymer ?
#
loop_
_entity_poly.entity_id
_entity_poly.type
_entity_poly.pdbx_seq_one_letter_code
_entity_poly.pdbx_strand_id
1 'polypeptide(L)'
;MKISFSFIFQSLALIILNSAMSSNLLIAQSLNVAIYNIRFDSPNDEGNLWKGRAPHLINQILFHQMDIIGTQEGFFHQLEEMKSALNYPYLGVGRNHGGEEGEFSAIFYNDKKISSINTNSAPVIFLGDFNMNEENPAYKQIENHRFFSDSRKISKLPSFGNQGTFKAFDWNNLSQDIIDHIFVSSGISVIRHGILTDNYGKKYPSDHYPVLGEVYFYN
;
A
#
# COMPACT_ATOMS: atom_id res chain seq x y z
N MET A 1 -11.21 -14.51 72.10
CA MET A 1 -10.63 -13.71 71.01
C MET A 1 -10.54 -14.60 69.76
N LYS A 2 -11.56 -14.59 68.91
CA LYS A 2 -11.63 -15.41 67.68
C LYS A 2 -11.60 -14.45 66.49
N ILE A 3 -10.45 -14.33 65.85
CA ILE A 3 -10.32 -13.60 64.58
C ILE A 3 -10.87 -14.54 63.51
N SER A 4 -12.00 -14.18 62.90
CA SER A 4 -12.66 -15.00 61.89
C SER A 4 -11.82 -15.01 60.61
N PHE A 5 -11.36 -16.20 60.20
CA PHE A 5 -10.62 -16.48 58.96
C PHE A 5 -11.35 -16.08 57.65
N SER A 6 -12.59 -15.58 57.73
CA SER A 6 -13.43 -15.24 56.57
C SER A 6 -13.01 -13.95 55.83
N PHE A 7 -12.23 -13.06 56.45
CA PHE A 7 -11.88 -11.77 55.84
C PHE A 7 -10.64 -11.81 54.92
N ILE A 8 -9.79 -12.82 55.04
CA ILE A 8 -8.55 -12.93 54.25
C ILE A 8 -8.82 -13.52 52.84
N PHE A 9 -9.87 -14.32 52.68
CA PHE A 9 -10.22 -14.91 51.38
C PHE A 9 -10.98 -13.96 50.43
N GLN A 10 -11.75 -13.00 50.96
CA GLN A 10 -12.40 -11.98 50.12
C GLN A 10 -11.42 -10.92 49.60
N SER A 11 -10.30 -10.70 50.29
CA SER A 11 -9.29 -9.71 49.90
C SER A 11 -8.30 -10.27 48.87
N LEU A 12 -7.98 -11.58 48.88
CA LEU A 12 -7.16 -12.20 47.82
C LEU A 12 -7.90 -12.36 46.49
N ALA A 13 -9.20 -12.66 46.52
CA ALA A 13 -10.01 -12.79 45.31
C ALA A 13 -10.14 -11.46 44.53
N LEU A 14 -10.13 -10.32 45.25
CA LEU A 14 -10.23 -8.98 44.65
C LEU A 14 -8.90 -8.48 44.06
N ILE A 15 -7.76 -9.02 44.51
CA ILE A 15 -6.43 -8.68 43.98
C ILE A 15 -6.11 -9.51 42.73
N ILE A 16 -6.54 -10.78 42.68
CA ILE A 16 -6.33 -11.64 41.51
C ILE A 16 -7.24 -11.24 40.34
N LEU A 17 -8.43 -10.67 40.61
CA LEU A 17 -9.33 -10.17 39.56
C LEU A 17 -8.85 -8.87 38.89
N ASN A 18 -8.00 -8.07 39.55
CA ASN A 18 -7.45 -6.83 38.97
C ASN A 18 -6.12 -7.04 38.22
N SER A 19 -5.49 -8.21 38.31
CA SER A 19 -4.34 -8.57 37.48
C SER A 19 -4.73 -9.21 36.14
N ALA A 20 -6.01 -9.47 35.92
CA ALA A 20 -6.51 -10.00 34.66
C ALA A 20 -6.83 -8.84 33.70
N MET A 21 -5.97 -8.69 32.70
CA MET A 21 -6.31 -8.10 31.39
C MET A 21 -6.53 -6.58 31.37
N SER A 22 -5.49 -5.83 31.72
CA SER A 22 -5.10 -4.70 30.87
C SER A 22 -3.93 -5.13 30.00
N SER A 23 -4.12 -6.20 29.22
CA SER A 23 -3.50 -6.23 27.91
C SER A 23 -4.13 -5.05 27.18
N ASN A 24 -3.42 -3.92 27.16
CA ASN A 24 -3.65 -2.98 26.07
C ASN A 24 -3.49 -3.84 24.82
N LEU A 25 -4.61 -4.19 24.20
CA LEU A 25 -4.62 -4.66 22.84
C LEU A 25 -4.08 -3.45 22.09
N LEU A 26 -2.75 -3.37 21.97
CA LEU A 26 -2.10 -2.55 20.98
C LEU A 26 -2.67 -3.09 19.67
N ILE A 27 -3.79 -2.51 19.26
CA ILE A 27 -4.21 -2.57 17.87
C ILE A 27 -3.09 -1.81 17.18
N ALA A 28 -2.06 -2.57 16.82
CA ALA A 28 -1.03 -2.22 15.88
C ALA A 28 -1.77 -1.77 14.61
N GLN A 29 -2.02 -0.46 14.47
CA GLN A 29 -2.68 0.07 13.30
C GLN A 29 -1.75 -0.13 12.11
N SER A 30 -2.18 -0.89 11.12
CA SER A 30 -1.48 -1.05 9.85
C SER A 30 -1.74 0.15 8.92
N LEU A 31 -0.80 0.36 8.00
CA LEU A 31 -0.97 1.20 6.82
C LEU A 31 -1.07 0.31 5.59
N ASN A 32 -1.99 0.64 4.70
CA ASN A 32 -2.07 0.06 3.37
C ASN A 32 -1.25 0.92 2.41
N VAL A 33 -0.05 0.46 2.06
CA VAL A 33 0.78 1.12 1.05
C VAL A 33 0.58 0.45 -0.30
N ALA A 34 0.52 1.25 -1.36
CA ALA A 34 0.27 0.75 -2.69
C ALA A 34 1.18 1.40 -3.72
N ILE A 35 1.45 0.66 -4.79
CA ILE A 35 2.03 1.17 -6.02
C ILE A 35 1.03 0.92 -7.14
N TYR A 36 0.75 1.97 -7.91
CA TYR A 36 -0.25 1.92 -8.97
C TYR A 36 0.18 2.80 -10.15
N ASN A 37 0.78 2.21 -11.19
CA ASN A 37 0.88 2.88 -12.48
C ASN A 37 -0.55 3.12 -13.02
N ILE A 38 -0.93 4.38 -13.18
CA ILE A 38 -2.32 4.76 -13.48
C ILE A 38 -2.60 4.91 -14.98
N ARG A 39 -1.58 4.71 -15.82
CA ARG A 39 -1.57 4.93 -17.27
C ARG A 39 -1.93 6.36 -17.66
N PHE A 40 -1.02 7.02 -18.37
CA PHE A 40 -1.26 8.39 -18.84
C PHE A 40 -2.52 8.49 -19.72
N ASP A 41 -3.13 9.68 -19.73
CA ASP A 41 -4.29 9.94 -20.58
C ASP A 41 -3.88 10.02 -22.06
N SER A 42 -4.24 8.99 -22.81
CA SER A 42 -3.90 8.84 -24.23
C SER A 42 -5.17 8.71 -25.06
N PRO A 43 -5.34 9.52 -26.13
CA PRO A 43 -6.45 9.33 -27.06
C PRO A 43 -6.36 8.00 -27.84
N ASN A 44 -5.18 7.37 -27.87
CA ASN A 44 -4.96 6.09 -28.55
C ASN A 44 -5.40 4.88 -27.72
N ASP A 45 -5.70 5.06 -26.43
CA ASP A 45 -6.21 3.98 -25.57
C ASP A 45 -7.72 3.79 -25.81
N GLU A 46 -8.12 3.52 -27.06
CA GLU A 46 -9.52 3.36 -27.46
C GLU A 46 -10.23 2.30 -26.60
N GLY A 47 -11.37 2.68 -26.02
CA GLY A 47 -12.11 1.83 -25.08
C GLY A 47 -11.54 1.78 -23.67
N ASN A 48 -10.35 2.33 -23.42
CA ASN A 48 -9.65 2.41 -22.12
C ASN A 48 -9.18 3.84 -21.81
N LEU A 49 -9.86 4.86 -22.35
CA LEU A 49 -9.55 6.27 -22.10
C LEU A 49 -9.64 6.60 -20.59
N TRP A 50 -8.82 7.55 -20.12
CA TRP A 50 -8.78 7.96 -18.71
C TRP A 50 -10.18 8.26 -18.16
N LYS A 51 -10.99 9.03 -18.90
CA LYS A 51 -12.36 9.39 -18.51
C LYS A 51 -13.24 8.17 -18.16
N GLY A 52 -13.03 7.04 -18.84
CA GLY A 52 -13.74 5.79 -18.57
C GLY A 52 -13.15 4.98 -17.42
N ARG A 53 -11.86 5.17 -17.11
CA ARG A 53 -11.11 4.43 -16.10
C ARG A 53 -11.10 5.12 -14.72
N ALA A 54 -11.02 6.44 -14.69
CA ALA A 54 -10.79 7.23 -13.48
C ALA A 54 -11.75 6.89 -12.33
N PRO A 55 -13.08 6.78 -12.53
CA PRO A 55 -13.99 6.44 -11.44
C PRO A 55 -13.72 5.04 -10.87
N HIS A 56 -13.35 4.06 -11.70
CA HIS A 56 -13.05 2.71 -11.25
C HIS A 56 -11.73 2.65 -10.48
N LEU A 57 -10.72 3.39 -10.95
CA LEU A 57 -9.42 3.48 -10.30
C LEU A 57 -9.54 4.13 -8.92
N ILE A 58 -10.24 5.26 -8.84
CA ILE A 58 -10.50 5.98 -7.58
C ILE A 58 -11.30 5.09 -6.61
N ASN A 59 -12.35 4.42 -7.09
CA ASN A 59 -13.13 3.51 -6.26
C ASN A 59 -12.33 2.32 -5.76
N GLN A 60 -11.39 1.79 -6.56
CA GLN A 60 -10.50 0.72 -6.12
C GLN A 60 -9.58 1.20 -4.99
N ILE A 61 -9.00 2.40 -5.11
CA ILE A 61 -8.18 3.02 -4.05
C ILE A 61 -8.98 3.16 -2.74
N LEU A 62 -10.22 3.68 -2.83
CA LEU A 62 -11.09 3.88 -1.67
C LEU A 62 -11.55 2.56 -1.05
N PHE A 63 -11.95 1.59 -1.88
CA PHE A 63 -12.47 0.30 -1.41
C PHE A 63 -11.40 -0.51 -0.69
N HIS A 64 -10.18 -0.55 -1.23
CA HIS A 64 -9.03 -1.23 -0.61
C HIS A 64 -8.35 -0.39 0.47
N GLN A 65 -8.88 0.81 0.76
CA GLN A 65 -8.40 1.71 1.79
C GLN A 65 -6.89 1.96 1.68
N MET A 66 -6.42 2.28 0.48
CA MET A 66 -4.99 2.57 0.28
C MET A 66 -4.66 3.92 0.94
N ASP A 67 -3.63 3.93 1.77
CA ASP A 67 -3.25 5.07 2.61
C ASP A 67 -2.07 5.85 2.04
N ILE A 68 -1.09 5.17 1.43
CA ILE A 68 0.03 5.79 0.70
C ILE A 68 0.06 5.13 -0.68
N ILE A 69 -0.08 5.92 -1.74
CA ILE A 69 -0.09 5.41 -3.11
C ILE A 69 1.03 6.09 -3.91
N GLY A 70 2.04 5.32 -4.29
CA GLY A 70 2.95 5.72 -5.36
C GLY A 70 2.26 5.54 -6.70
N THR A 71 2.27 6.56 -7.55
CA THR A 71 1.66 6.56 -8.89
C THR A 71 2.70 6.89 -9.95
N GLN A 72 2.52 6.33 -11.14
CA GLN A 72 3.34 6.60 -12.33
C GLN A 72 2.45 6.93 -13.51
N GLU A 73 3.02 7.60 -14.51
CA GLU A 73 2.38 8.01 -15.76
C GLU A 73 1.24 9.04 -15.62
N GLY A 74 0.89 9.48 -14.41
CA GLY A 74 -0.16 10.48 -14.26
C GLY A 74 0.24 11.83 -14.84
N PHE A 75 -0.58 12.39 -15.73
CA PHE A 75 -0.51 13.81 -16.07
C PHE A 75 -1.18 14.66 -14.98
N PHE A 76 -0.82 15.95 -14.93
CA PHE A 76 -1.32 16.89 -13.93
C PHE A 76 -2.86 16.87 -13.77
N HIS A 77 -3.62 16.85 -14.87
CA HIS A 77 -5.08 16.82 -14.80
C HIS A 77 -5.63 15.51 -14.18
N GLN A 78 -4.98 14.38 -14.45
CA GLN A 78 -5.35 13.10 -13.85
C GLN A 78 -5.09 13.11 -12.34
N LEU A 79 -3.96 13.68 -11.92
CA LEU A 79 -3.60 13.78 -10.50
C LEU A 79 -4.51 14.73 -9.73
N GLU A 80 -4.88 15.87 -10.30
CA GLU A 80 -5.81 16.81 -9.66
C GLU A 80 -7.22 16.22 -9.55
N GLU A 81 -7.68 15.45 -10.54
CA GLU A 81 -8.94 14.69 -10.45
C GLU A 81 -8.91 13.68 -9.30
N MET A 82 -7.83 12.89 -9.21
CA MET A 82 -7.63 11.93 -8.10
C MET A 82 -7.57 12.63 -6.74
N LYS A 83 -6.79 13.71 -6.61
CA LYS A 83 -6.67 14.50 -5.37
C LYS A 83 -8.02 15.01 -4.90
N SER A 84 -8.82 15.55 -5.82
CA SER A 84 -10.16 16.06 -5.50
C SER A 84 -11.09 14.94 -5.03
N ALA A 85 -11.08 13.78 -5.68
CA ALA A 85 -11.98 12.67 -5.36
C ALA A 85 -11.57 11.89 -4.10
N LEU A 86 -10.27 11.70 -3.88
CA LEU A 86 -9.72 10.99 -2.71
C LEU A 86 -9.64 11.89 -1.47
N ASN A 87 -9.62 13.21 -1.67
CA ASN A 87 -9.25 14.18 -0.64
C ASN A 87 -7.87 13.87 -0.03
N TYR A 88 -6.94 13.38 -0.86
CA TYR A 88 -5.56 13.08 -0.48
C TYR A 88 -4.63 14.11 -1.13
N PRO A 89 -3.78 14.81 -0.36
CA PRO A 89 -2.67 15.53 -0.95
C PRO A 89 -1.72 14.57 -1.69
N TYR A 90 -0.95 15.10 -2.64
CA TYR A 90 0.15 14.37 -3.26
C TYR A 90 1.44 15.19 -3.30
N LEU A 91 2.57 14.49 -3.36
CA LEU A 91 3.89 15.04 -3.63
C LEU A 91 4.36 14.58 -5.01
N GLY A 92 4.90 15.48 -5.82
CA GLY A 92 5.43 15.15 -7.15
C GLY A 92 5.38 16.35 -8.11
N VAL A 93 6.29 16.37 -9.08
CA VAL A 93 6.34 17.36 -10.16
C VAL A 93 6.46 16.64 -11.49
N GLY A 94 5.99 17.30 -12.56
CA GLY A 94 6.06 16.79 -13.92
C GLY A 94 7.50 16.66 -14.40
N ARG A 95 7.80 15.54 -15.07
CA ARG A 95 9.18 15.17 -15.43
C ARG A 95 9.84 16.08 -16.46
N ASN A 96 9.08 16.85 -17.25
CA ASN A 96 9.66 17.58 -18.38
C ASN A 96 10.37 18.86 -17.95
N HIS A 97 9.93 19.55 -16.89
CA HIS A 97 10.58 20.79 -16.41
C HIS A 97 10.40 21.06 -14.90
N GLY A 98 10.02 20.06 -14.10
CA GLY A 98 9.83 20.22 -12.65
C GLY A 98 8.61 21.06 -12.24
N GLY A 99 7.72 21.35 -13.20
CA GLY A 99 6.43 22.03 -13.01
C GLY A 99 5.25 21.07 -13.25
N GLU A 100 4.25 21.48 -14.03
CA GLU A 100 3.06 20.67 -14.33
C GLU A 100 3.20 19.81 -15.60
N GLU A 101 4.32 19.94 -16.33
CA GLU A 101 4.51 19.33 -17.64
C GLU A 101 5.10 17.91 -17.59
N GLY A 102 4.49 17.03 -18.38
CA GLY A 102 4.90 15.63 -18.51
C GLY A 102 4.29 14.73 -17.44
N GLU A 103 4.63 13.44 -17.51
CA GLU A 103 4.20 12.44 -16.54
C GLU A 103 4.84 12.68 -15.18
N PHE A 104 4.13 12.28 -14.14
CA PHE A 104 4.56 12.38 -12.76
C PHE A 104 4.88 11.00 -12.18
N SER A 105 5.82 10.97 -11.24
CA SER A 105 5.96 9.91 -10.24
C SER A 105 5.44 10.44 -8.91
N ALA A 106 4.11 10.56 -8.77
CA ALA A 106 3.47 11.23 -7.64
C ALA A 106 3.17 10.27 -6.48
N ILE A 107 3.24 10.76 -5.25
CA ILE A 107 2.88 10.00 -4.03
C ILE A 107 1.65 10.66 -3.40
N PHE A 108 0.50 9.98 -3.45
CA PHE A 108 -0.69 10.36 -2.68
C PHE A 108 -0.61 9.80 -1.27
N TYR A 109 -1.17 10.53 -0.30
CA TYR A 109 -1.15 10.08 1.09
C TYR A 109 -2.37 10.53 1.91
N ASN A 110 -2.85 9.64 2.76
CA ASN A 110 -3.85 9.90 3.79
C ASN A 110 -3.17 10.49 5.03
N ASP A 111 -3.09 11.82 5.07
CA ASP A 111 -2.43 12.59 6.12
C ASP A 111 -2.91 12.21 7.54
N LYS A 112 -4.24 12.11 7.73
CA LYS A 112 -4.86 11.76 9.01
C LYS A 112 -4.42 10.39 9.49
N LYS A 113 -4.43 9.39 8.60
CA LYS A 113 -4.03 8.02 8.94
C LYS A 113 -2.55 7.95 9.30
N ILE A 114 -1.69 8.57 8.50
CA ILE A 114 -0.23 8.58 8.73
C ILE A 114 0.11 9.27 10.05
N SER A 115 -0.45 10.46 10.31
CA SER A 115 -0.20 11.18 11.57
C SER A 115 -0.66 10.42 12.81
N SER A 116 -1.67 9.55 12.69
CA SER A 116 -2.14 8.72 13.81
C SER A 116 -1.24 7.51 14.12
N ILE A 117 -0.34 7.14 13.21
CA ILE A 117 0.45 5.89 13.28
C ILE A 117 1.95 6.16 13.36
N ASN A 118 2.47 7.16 12.65
CA ASN A 118 3.90 7.42 12.55
C ASN A 118 4.35 8.57 13.48
N THR A 119 4.38 8.33 14.80
CA THR A 119 4.69 9.35 15.81
C THR A 119 6.19 9.56 16.08
N ASN A 120 7.04 8.63 15.64
CA ASN A 120 8.50 8.64 15.88
C ASN A 120 9.33 8.84 14.60
N SER A 121 8.72 9.32 13.51
CA SER A 121 9.40 9.61 12.23
C SER A 121 10.15 8.41 11.62
N ALA A 122 9.55 7.22 11.68
CA ALA A 122 10.09 5.98 11.13
C ALA A 122 9.43 5.65 9.76
N PRO A 123 9.80 4.58 9.06
CA PRO A 123 10.95 4.31 8.18
C PRO A 123 10.71 4.64 6.68
N VAL A 124 11.70 4.32 5.83
CA VAL A 124 11.66 4.49 4.36
C VAL A 124 10.91 3.34 3.68
N ILE A 125 10.00 3.69 2.77
CA ILE A 125 9.35 2.78 1.81
C ILE A 125 9.71 3.27 0.41
N PHE A 126 10.19 2.37 -0.46
CA PHE A 126 10.31 2.63 -1.89
C PHE A 126 9.14 1.99 -2.63
N LEU A 127 8.45 2.79 -3.44
CA LEU A 127 7.28 2.44 -4.23
C LEU A 127 7.59 2.83 -5.67
N GLY A 128 7.33 1.96 -6.65
CA GLY A 128 7.57 2.33 -8.05
C GLY A 128 7.17 1.24 -9.05
N ASP A 129 6.77 1.68 -10.24
CA ASP A 129 6.98 0.91 -11.46
C ASP A 129 8.47 1.05 -11.81
N PHE A 130 9.23 -0.02 -11.60
CA PHE A 130 10.67 -0.03 -11.80
C PHE A 130 11.07 -0.60 -13.17
N ASN A 131 10.10 -1.04 -14.00
CA ASN A 131 10.36 -1.71 -15.27
C ASN A 131 11.36 -2.88 -15.16
N MET A 132 11.38 -3.57 -14.01
CA MET A 132 12.32 -4.65 -13.75
C MET A 132 11.64 -5.82 -13.06
N ASN A 133 11.89 -7.05 -13.55
CA ASN A 133 11.46 -8.27 -12.88
C ASN A 133 12.56 -8.82 -11.94
N GLU A 134 12.25 -9.92 -11.24
CA GLU A 134 13.17 -10.50 -10.25
C GLU A 134 14.46 -11.10 -10.82
N GLU A 135 14.54 -11.28 -12.15
CA GLU A 135 15.74 -11.75 -12.86
C GLU A 135 16.71 -10.60 -13.20
N ASN A 136 16.24 -9.35 -13.17
CA ASN A 136 17.02 -8.19 -13.57
C ASN A 136 18.17 -7.90 -12.57
N PRO A 137 19.40 -7.59 -13.04
CA PRO A 137 20.51 -7.23 -12.16
C PRO A 137 20.24 -6.06 -11.21
N ALA A 138 19.43 -5.07 -11.62
CA ALA A 138 19.04 -3.96 -10.76
C ALA A 138 18.19 -4.43 -9.57
N TYR A 139 17.26 -5.36 -9.80
CA TYR A 139 16.46 -5.98 -8.75
C TYR A 139 17.35 -6.75 -7.75
N LYS A 140 18.35 -7.49 -8.26
CA LYS A 140 19.30 -8.25 -7.42
C LYS A 140 20.11 -7.38 -6.45
N GLN A 141 20.23 -6.08 -6.69
CA GLN A 141 20.87 -5.17 -5.73
C GLN A 141 20.03 -5.01 -4.46
N ILE A 142 18.70 -5.00 -4.58
CA ILE A 142 17.78 -4.94 -3.44
C ILE A 142 17.70 -6.28 -2.72
N GLU A 143 17.65 -7.40 -3.46
CA GLU A 143 17.59 -8.74 -2.86
C GLU A 143 18.80 -9.03 -1.95
N ASN A 144 19.98 -8.52 -2.32
CA ASN A 144 21.20 -8.66 -1.54
C ASN A 144 21.42 -7.51 -0.53
N HIS A 145 20.47 -6.59 -0.40
CA HIS A 145 20.62 -5.42 0.46
C HIS A 145 20.37 -5.77 1.93
N ARG A 146 21.23 -5.30 2.83
CA ARG A 146 21.13 -5.60 4.27
C ARG A 146 19.89 -4.99 4.95
N PHE A 147 19.42 -3.85 4.44
CA PHE A 147 18.40 -3.04 5.11
C PHE A 147 17.05 -2.99 4.41
N PHE A 148 16.96 -3.47 3.15
CA PHE A 148 15.72 -3.40 2.37
C PHE A 148 15.31 -4.80 1.96
N SER A 149 14.01 -5.01 1.86
CA SER A 149 13.44 -6.28 1.43
C SER A 149 12.21 -6.03 0.56
N ASP A 150 11.99 -6.92 -0.41
CA ASP A 150 10.75 -6.96 -1.17
C ASP A 150 9.61 -7.44 -0.26
N SER A 151 8.59 -6.60 -0.14
CA SER A 151 7.39 -6.88 0.65
C SER A 151 6.70 -8.19 0.26
N ARG A 152 6.74 -8.58 -1.02
CA ARG A 152 6.19 -9.87 -1.49
C ARG A 152 6.89 -11.06 -0.84
N LYS A 153 8.23 -10.98 -0.69
CA LYS A 153 9.06 -12.07 -0.17
C LYS A 153 9.00 -12.18 1.36
N ILE A 154 8.78 -11.07 2.05
CA ILE A 154 8.76 -11.01 3.52
C ILE A 154 7.36 -10.92 4.14
N SER A 155 6.32 -10.93 3.30
CA SER A 155 4.92 -10.95 3.76
C SER A 155 4.67 -12.16 4.66
N LYS A 156 4.08 -11.93 5.83
CA LYS A 156 3.74 -12.98 6.80
C LYS A 156 2.69 -13.95 6.26
N LEU A 157 1.79 -13.46 5.43
CA LEU A 157 0.82 -14.27 4.68
C LEU A 157 1.32 -14.48 3.24
N PRO A 158 1.01 -15.62 2.61
CA PRO A 158 1.28 -15.80 1.19
C PRO A 158 0.72 -14.63 0.37
N SER A 159 1.50 -14.14 -0.59
CA SER A 159 1.06 -13.11 -1.51
C SER A 159 -0.23 -13.55 -2.22
N PHE A 160 -1.26 -12.71 -2.22
CA PHE A 160 -2.52 -13.00 -2.89
C PHE A 160 -2.64 -12.29 -4.24
N GLY A 161 -3.57 -12.74 -5.09
CA GLY A 161 -3.84 -12.11 -6.39
C GLY A 161 -3.07 -12.70 -7.57
N ASN A 162 -2.86 -11.89 -8.61
CA ASN A 162 -2.21 -12.33 -9.85
C ASN A 162 -0.71 -12.60 -9.65
N GLN A 163 -0.08 -13.32 -10.58
CA GLN A 163 1.37 -13.58 -10.58
C GLN A 163 2.20 -12.53 -11.34
N GLY A 164 1.55 -11.54 -11.95
CA GLY A 164 2.21 -10.44 -12.66
C GLY A 164 1.45 -9.13 -12.46
N THR A 165 2.12 -7.99 -12.64
CA THR A 165 1.54 -6.67 -12.42
C THR A 165 1.11 -5.98 -13.71
N PHE A 166 1.66 -6.38 -14.85
CA PHE A 166 1.32 -5.78 -16.15
C PHE A 166 0.30 -6.59 -16.96
N LYS A 167 -0.69 -5.92 -17.55
CA LYS A 167 -1.72 -6.51 -18.43
C LYS A 167 -1.92 -5.84 -19.78
N ALA A 168 -1.39 -4.64 -20.03
CA ALA A 168 -1.54 -3.96 -21.32
C ALA A 168 -3.02 -3.77 -21.76
N PHE A 169 -3.95 -3.66 -20.80
CA PHE A 169 -5.41 -3.71 -21.02
C PHE A 169 -5.95 -4.98 -21.71
N ASP A 170 -5.17 -6.04 -21.85
CA ASP A 170 -5.60 -7.28 -22.50
C ASP A 170 -6.07 -8.31 -21.46
N TRP A 171 -7.36 -8.66 -21.52
CA TRP A 171 -7.98 -9.68 -20.67
C TRP A 171 -7.30 -11.05 -20.78
N ASN A 172 -6.78 -11.38 -21.97
CA ASN A 172 -6.17 -12.69 -22.25
C ASN A 172 -4.66 -12.70 -22.03
N ASN A 173 -4.06 -11.57 -21.66
CA ASN A 173 -2.63 -11.50 -21.39
C ASN A 173 -2.30 -12.41 -20.20
N LEU A 174 -1.38 -13.34 -20.39
CA LEU A 174 -0.94 -14.31 -19.37
C LEU A 174 0.40 -13.96 -18.73
N SER A 175 0.95 -12.76 -19.00
CA SER A 175 2.21 -12.31 -18.40
C SER A 175 2.14 -12.42 -16.87
N GLN A 176 3.26 -12.92 -16.32
CA GLN A 176 3.54 -13.07 -14.91
C GLN A 176 4.73 -12.19 -14.50
N ASP A 177 5.08 -11.20 -15.32
CA ASP A 177 6.12 -10.25 -14.97
C ASP A 177 5.61 -9.33 -13.85
N ILE A 178 6.39 -9.26 -12.77
CA ILE A 178 6.19 -8.32 -11.67
C ILE A 178 7.23 -7.22 -11.84
N ILE A 179 6.78 -6.05 -12.26
CA ILE A 179 7.63 -4.87 -12.51
C ILE A 179 7.33 -3.71 -11.56
N ASP A 180 6.21 -3.79 -10.86
CA ASP A 180 5.78 -2.88 -9.82
C ASP A 180 6.13 -3.47 -8.46
N HIS A 181 6.94 -2.76 -7.66
CA HIS A 181 7.49 -3.30 -6.41
C HIS A 181 7.26 -2.36 -5.22
N ILE A 182 7.12 -2.96 -4.05
CA ILE A 182 7.14 -2.27 -2.76
C ILE A 182 8.33 -2.82 -1.97
N PHE A 183 9.35 -2.00 -1.79
CA PHE A 183 10.51 -2.31 -0.96
C PHE A 183 10.39 -1.60 0.38
N VAL A 184 10.62 -2.33 1.45
CA VAL A 184 10.49 -1.82 2.83
C VAL A 184 11.79 -2.00 3.58
N SER A 185 12.10 -1.04 4.46
CA SER A 185 13.25 -1.15 5.35
C SER A 185 13.03 -2.14 6.50
N SER A 186 14.11 -2.62 7.14
CA SER A 186 14.09 -3.66 8.18
C SER A 186 13.24 -3.37 9.42
N GLY A 187 12.80 -2.13 9.64
CA GLY A 187 11.89 -1.74 10.74
C GLY A 187 10.40 -1.94 10.43
N ILE A 188 10.06 -2.42 9.23
CA ILE A 188 8.69 -2.59 8.76
C ILE A 188 8.32 -4.08 8.73
N SER A 189 7.21 -4.43 9.37
CA SER A 189 6.54 -5.71 9.15
C SER A 189 5.59 -5.64 7.98
N VAL A 190 5.65 -6.62 7.08
CA VAL A 190 4.64 -6.82 6.04
C VAL A 190 3.68 -7.91 6.51
N ILE A 191 2.45 -7.53 6.83
CA ILE A 191 1.41 -8.49 7.24
C ILE A 191 0.92 -9.24 6.01
N ARG A 192 0.66 -8.50 4.94
CA ARG A 192 0.08 -9.03 3.72
C ARG A 192 0.63 -8.27 2.51
N HIS A 193 0.83 -8.99 1.42
CA HIS A 193 1.13 -8.46 0.10
C HIS A 193 0.11 -9.00 -0.91
N GLY A 194 -0.30 -8.21 -1.90
CA GLY A 194 -1.10 -8.73 -3.00
C GLY A 194 -1.18 -7.86 -4.23
N ILE A 195 -1.51 -8.49 -5.36
CA ILE A 195 -1.68 -7.85 -6.66
C ILE A 195 -3.19 -7.86 -7.00
N LEU A 196 -3.83 -6.69 -6.99
CA LEU A 196 -5.30 -6.60 -7.01
C LEU A 196 -5.84 -6.65 -8.44
N THR A 197 -6.75 -7.60 -8.71
CA THR A 197 -7.25 -7.90 -10.06
C THR A 197 -8.67 -7.41 -10.33
N ASP A 198 -9.11 -6.37 -9.61
CA ASP A 198 -10.41 -5.75 -9.80
C ASP A 198 -10.59 -5.34 -11.28
N ASN A 199 -11.78 -5.63 -11.82
CA ASN A 199 -12.13 -5.35 -13.20
C ASN A 199 -13.62 -4.98 -13.29
N TYR A 200 -14.00 -4.29 -14.37
CA TYR A 200 -15.37 -3.88 -14.64
C TYR A 200 -15.76 -4.31 -16.05
N GLY A 201 -16.34 -5.51 -16.17
CA GLY A 201 -16.75 -6.05 -17.45
C GLY A 201 -15.57 -6.40 -18.36
N LYS A 202 -14.56 -7.11 -17.81
CA LYS A 202 -13.31 -7.49 -18.49
C LYS A 202 -12.41 -6.33 -18.90
N LYS A 203 -12.62 -5.15 -18.32
CA LYS A 203 -11.73 -3.99 -18.43
C LYS A 203 -11.09 -3.70 -17.09
N TYR A 204 -9.91 -3.10 -17.14
CA TYR A 204 -9.11 -2.79 -15.96
C TYR A 204 -9.00 -1.28 -15.77
N PRO A 205 -8.90 -0.78 -14.52
CA PRO A 205 -8.79 0.67 -14.29
C PRO A 205 -7.41 1.24 -14.71
N SER A 206 -6.43 0.38 -14.92
CA SER A 206 -5.15 0.71 -15.57
C SER A 206 -4.65 -0.53 -16.34
N ASP A 207 -3.64 -0.37 -17.18
CA ASP A 207 -2.94 -1.49 -17.83
C ASP A 207 -2.00 -2.23 -16.87
N HIS A 208 -1.78 -1.67 -15.67
CA HIS A 208 -1.17 -2.35 -14.53
C HIS A 208 -2.22 -2.67 -13.45
N TYR A 209 -1.96 -3.73 -12.70
CA TYR A 209 -2.62 -3.99 -11.42
C TYR A 209 -1.90 -3.27 -10.30
N PRO A 210 -2.63 -2.66 -9.34
CA PRO A 210 -1.98 -2.12 -8.16
C PRO A 210 -1.42 -3.25 -7.30
N VAL A 211 -0.22 -3.02 -6.77
CA VAL A 211 0.36 -3.87 -5.73
C VAL A 211 0.09 -3.22 -4.39
N LEU A 212 -0.42 -4.01 -3.44
CA LEU A 212 -0.79 -3.60 -2.10
C LEU A 212 0.09 -4.30 -1.06
N GLY A 213 0.66 -3.53 -0.15
CA GLY A 213 1.33 -3.99 1.06
C GLY A 213 0.60 -3.48 2.30
N GLU A 214 0.13 -4.39 3.15
CA GLU A 214 -0.35 -4.04 4.48
C GLU A 214 0.83 -4.11 5.45
N VAL A 215 1.25 -2.94 5.93
CA VAL A 215 2.49 -2.78 6.70
C VAL A 215 2.23 -2.27 8.11
N TYR A 216 3.11 -2.65 9.02
CA TYR A 216 3.08 -2.20 10.41
C TYR A 216 4.49 -1.80 10.86
N PHE A 217 4.59 -0.73 11.64
CA PHE A 217 5.84 -0.21 12.18
C PHE A 217 6.00 -0.66 13.63
N TYR A 218 7.18 -1.17 13.97
CA TYR A 218 7.50 -1.42 15.37
C TYR A 218 7.77 -0.09 16.08
N ASN A 219 7.09 0.13 17.20
CA ASN A 219 7.36 1.23 18.13
C ASN A 219 8.62 0.98 18.95
#